data_AF-A0A7J7HUV9-F1
#
_entry.id   AF-A0A7J7HUV9-F1
#
_cell.length_a   1.000
_cell.length_b   1.000
_cell.length_c   1.000
_cell.angle_alpha   90.00
_cell.angle_beta   90.00
_cell.angle_gamma   90.00
#
_symmetry.space_group_name_H-M   'P 1'
#
loop_
_entity.id
_entity.type
_entity.pdbx_description
1 polymer ?
#
loop_
_entity_poly.entity_id
_entity_poly.type
_entity_poly.pdbx_seq_one_letter_code
_entity_poly.pdbx_strand_id
1 'polypeptide(L)'
;MVYIVLNRPWAFVQWLQQANIKEDYILMAEPDHIIVKPIPNLSRDGCGAAFLFFYIEPQKYEYVLRKFFQKEKGPISNIDPIGNYPVIVGTESLKKIAPTWMNVSLAMKRDPVADKEFGWVLEMYAYAVASALHNVGNILYKDFMIRPPWDTEIGNKFIIHFTYGCDYDMKVF
;
A
#
# COMPACT_ATOMS: atom_id res chain seq x y z
N MET A 1 -13.74 -19.13 -1.93
CA MET A 1 -13.11 -18.43 -3.07
C MET A 1 -12.14 -17.42 -2.47
N VAL A 2 -10.84 -17.62 -2.62
CA VAL A 2 -9.83 -16.69 -2.05
C VAL A 2 -9.84 -15.41 -2.89
N TYR A 3 -9.85 -14.25 -2.25
CA TYR A 3 -9.80 -12.95 -2.94
C TYR A 3 -8.53 -12.90 -3.81
N ILE A 4 -8.70 -12.70 -5.12
CA ILE A 4 -7.56 -12.55 -6.02
C ILE A 4 -6.99 -11.16 -5.77
N VAL A 5 -5.71 -11.10 -5.37
CA VAL A 5 -4.89 -9.90 -5.04
C VAL A 5 -4.65 -8.96 -6.25
N LEU A 6 -5.55 -9.01 -7.23
CA LEU A 6 -5.56 -8.20 -8.46
C LEU A 6 -6.85 -7.40 -8.64
N ASN A 7 -7.88 -7.66 -7.83
CA ASN A 7 -9.17 -7.01 -7.99
C ASN A 7 -9.13 -5.54 -7.57
N ARG A 8 -8.38 -5.19 -6.51
CA ARG A 8 -8.35 -3.83 -5.99
C ARG A 8 -7.69 -2.82 -6.96
N PRO A 9 -6.53 -3.07 -7.58
CA PRO A 9 -5.95 -2.14 -8.56
C PRO A 9 -6.87 -1.90 -9.74
N TRP A 10 -7.55 -2.96 -10.22
CA TRP A 10 -8.52 -2.83 -11.30
C TRP A 10 -9.75 -2.02 -10.88
N ALA A 11 -10.28 -2.27 -9.68
CA ALA A 11 -11.38 -1.49 -9.13
C ALA A 11 -11.04 0.01 -9.04
N PHE A 12 -9.82 0.37 -8.62
CA PHE A 12 -9.38 1.77 -8.62
C PHE A 12 -9.31 2.36 -10.02
N VAL A 13 -8.78 1.64 -11.01
CA VAL A 13 -8.76 2.11 -12.41
C VAL A 13 -10.19 2.39 -12.89
N GLN A 14 -11.11 1.45 -12.70
CA GLN A 14 -12.50 1.61 -13.12
C GLN A 14 -13.21 2.75 -12.38
N TRP A 15 -13.02 2.83 -11.06
CA TRP A 15 -13.63 3.87 -10.23
C TRP A 15 -13.14 5.26 -10.64
N LEU A 16 -11.84 5.46 -10.84
CA LEU A 16 -11.25 6.75 -11.24
C LEU A 16 -11.70 7.20 -12.64
N GLN A 17 -12.08 6.26 -13.52
CA GLN A 17 -12.59 6.57 -14.86
C GLN A 17 -14.07 6.99 -14.86
N GLN A 18 -14.85 6.49 -13.89
CA GLN A 18 -16.31 6.61 -13.91
C GLN A 18 -16.83 7.60 -12.86
N ALA A 19 -16.14 7.73 -11.73
CA ALA A 19 -16.57 8.57 -10.63
C ALA A 19 -16.24 10.04 -10.88
N ASN A 20 -17.19 10.91 -10.56
CA ASN A 20 -16.95 12.35 -10.48
C ASN A 20 -16.41 12.69 -9.08
N ILE A 21 -15.09 12.69 -8.93
CA ILE A 21 -14.40 12.96 -7.67
C ILE A 21 -14.11 14.46 -7.56
N LYS A 22 -14.67 15.12 -6.55
CA LYS A 22 -14.48 16.58 -6.31
C LYS A 22 -13.36 16.86 -5.32
N GLU A 23 -12.99 15.86 -4.54
CA GLU A 23 -12.02 15.93 -3.47
C GLU A 23 -10.59 15.91 -4.02
N ASP A 24 -9.73 16.76 -3.47
CA ASP A 24 -8.32 16.83 -3.87
C ASP A 24 -7.50 15.63 -3.35
N TYR A 25 -7.99 14.94 -2.32
CA TYR A 25 -7.31 13.85 -1.64
C TYR A 25 -8.24 12.67 -1.38
N ILE A 26 -7.67 11.47 -1.45
CA ILE A 26 -8.36 10.21 -1.23
C ILE A 26 -7.64 9.46 -0.11
N LEU A 27 -8.40 9.06 0.91
CA LEU A 27 -7.95 8.10 1.92
C LEU A 27 -8.29 6.69 1.43
N MET A 28 -7.27 5.90 1.10
CA MET A 28 -7.39 4.47 0.86
C MET A 28 -7.27 3.73 2.19
N ALA A 29 -8.27 2.93 2.52
CA ALA A 29 -8.40 2.16 3.75
C ALA A 29 -8.91 0.74 3.46
N GLU A 30 -8.77 -0.17 4.43
CA GLU A 30 -9.24 -1.54 4.33
C GLU A 30 -10.52 -1.79 5.15
N PRO A 31 -11.31 -2.83 4.81
CA PRO A 31 -12.53 -3.17 5.55
C PRO A 31 -12.31 -3.54 7.03
N ASP A 32 -11.10 -3.96 7.40
CA ASP A 32 -10.69 -4.31 8.76
C ASP A 32 -10.05 -3.12 9.51
N HIS A 33 -10.16 -1.90 8.98
CA HIS A 33 -9.82 -0.67 9.67
C HIS A 33 -11.00 -0.15 10.51
N ILE A 34 -10.74 0.11 11.79
CA ILE A 34 -11.61 0.93 12.65
C ILE A 34 -10.97 2.30 12.83
N ILE A 35 -11.60 3.34 12.30
CA ILE A 35 -11.20 4.73 12.51
C ILE A 35 -11.72 5.17 13.89
N VAL A 36 -10.80 5.43 14.82
CA VAL A 36 -11.12 5.78 16.22
C VAL A 36 -10.97 7.26 16.55
N LYS A 37 -10.37 8.03 15.64
CA LYS A 37 -10.18 9.48 15.76
C LYS A 37 -10.31 10.17 14.41
N PRO A 38 -10.68 11.47 14.36
CA PRO A 38 -10.61 12.25 13.14
C PRO A 38 -9.20 12.23 12.56
N ILE A 39 -9.10 11.89 11.28
CA ILE A 39 -7.82 11.86 10.56
C ILE A 39 -7.66 13.21 9.87
N PRO A 40 -6.69 14.06 10.27
CA PRO A 40 -6.40 15.27 9.51
C PRO A 40 -5.80 14.88 8.16
N ASN A 41 -5.79 15.80 7.19
CA ASN A 41 -5.02 15.55 5.99
C ASN A 41 -3.52 15.52 6.35
N LEU A 42 -2.92 14.33 6.34
CA LEU A 42 -1.50 14.11 6.63
C LEU A 42 -0.63 14.29 5.38
N SER A 43 -1.24 14.33 4.19
CA SER A 43 -0.54 14.62 2.94
C SER A 43 -0.19 16.10 2.86
N ARG A 44 1.04 16.42 2.44
CA ARG A 44 1.54 17.79 2.27
C ARG A 44 2.65 17.82 1.22
N ASP A 45 2.88 19.01 0.66
CA ASP A 45 3.97 19.30 -0.28
C ASP A 45 3.97 18.40 -1.54
N GLY A 46 2.79 17.95 -1.97
CA GLY A 46 2.62 17.03 -3.10
C GLY A 46 2.93 15.56 -2.79
N CYS A 47 3.38 15.24 -1.58
CA CYS A 47 3.63 13.89 -1.11
C CYS A 47 2.37 13.27 -0.50
N GLY A 48 2.14 11.98 -0.76
CA GLY A 48 1.15 11.19 -0.03
C GLY A 48 1.52 11.04 1.45
N ALA A 49 0.59 10.56 2.27
CA ALA A 49 0.86 10.12 3.63
C ALA A 49 0.56 8.63 3.73
N ALA A 50 1.54 7.83 4.11
CA ALA A 50 1.43 6.37 4.09
C ALA A 50 1.94 5.75 5.38
N PHE A 51 1.38 4.60 5.75
CA PHE A 51 1.91 3.80 6.83
C PHE A 51 3.15 3.00 6.38
N LEU A 52 4.15 2.92 7.26
CA LEU A 52 5.36 2.12 7.09
C LEU A 52 5.08 0.65 7.42
N PHE A 53 5.13 -0.24 6.43
CA PHE A 53 5.04 -1.67 6.66
C PHE A 53 6.43 -2.29 6.78
N PHE A 54 6.78 -2.78 7.96
CA PHE A 54 8.09 -3.38 8.21
C PHE A 54 8.40 -4.60 7.32
N TYR A 55 7.37 -5.29 6.82
CA TYR A 55 7.52 -6.47 5.97
C TYR A 55 7.59 -6.13 4.48
N ILE A 56 7.39 -4.87 4.10
CA ILE A 56 7.67 -4.39 2.75
C ILE A 56 9.12 -3.89 2.75
N GLU A 57 10.03 -4.73 2.25
CA GLU A 57 11.47 -4.51 2.31
C GLU A 57 12.09 -4.36 0.90
N PRO A 58 11.96 -3.21 0.20
CA PRO A 58 12.42 -3.07 -1.19
C PRO A 58 13.91 -3.36 -1.41
N GLN A 59 14.78 -3.01 -0.45
CA GLN A 59 16.22 -3.28 -0.54
C GLN A 59 16.53 -4.78 -0.54
N LYS A 60 15.86 -5.56 0.30
CA LYS A 60 16.03 -7.02 0.40
C LYS A 60 15.61 -7.72 -0.89
N TYR A 61 14.55 -7.24 -1.52
CA TYR A 61 14.00 -7.81 -2.75
C TYR A 61 14.42 -7.05 -4.01
N GLU A 62 15.54 -6.31 -3.98
CA GLU A 62 16.03 -5.57 -5.14
C GLU A 62 16.15 -6.47 -6.38
N TYR A 63 16.67 -7.69 -6.21
CA TYR A 63 16.86 -8.65 -7.30
C TYR A 63 15.55 -9.02 -8.03
N VAL A 64 14.40 -9.00 -7.35
CA VAL A 64 13.08 -9.19 -7.94
C VAL A 64 12.56 -7.88 -8.50
N LEU A 65 12.62 -6.81 -7.70
CA LEU A 65 12.02 -5.52 -8.01
C LEU A 65 12.65 -4.85 -9.23
N ARG A 66 13.92 -5.11 -9.56
CA ARG A 66 14.56 -4.57 -10.77
C ARG A 66 13.90 -5.00 -12.08
N LYS A 67 13.11 -6.09 -12.08
CA LYS A 67 12.29 -6.47 -13.24
C LYS A 67 11.15 -5.47 -13.51
N PHE A 68 10.67 -4.78 -12.46
CA PHE A 68 9.52 -3.88 -12.49
C PHE A 68 9.90 -2.41 -12.27
N PHE A 69 11.08 -2.16 -11.70
CA PHE A 69 11.69 -0.86 -11.48
C PHE A 69 13.15 -0.87 -11.97
N GLN A 70 13.32 -0.66 -13.27
CA GLN A 70 14.62 -0.76 -13.95
C GLN A 70 15.64 0.23 -13.36
N LYS A 71 16.95 -0.06 -13.47
CA LYS A 71 18.01 0.74 -12.84
C LYS A 71 18.02 2.20 -13.30
N GLU A 72 17.63 2.45 -14.54
CA GLU A 72 17.54 3.76 -15.17
C GLU A 72 16.43 4.63 -14.57
N LYS A 73 15.48 4.02 -13.85
CA LYS A 73 14.41 4.73 -13.13
C LYS A 73 14.85 5.26 -11.76
N GLY A 74 16.02 4.84 -11.26
CA GLY A 74 16.61 5.35 -10.02
C GLY A 74 17.04 4.25 -9.04
N PRO A 75 17.54 4.65 -7.85
CA PRO A 75 17.94 3.72 -6.81
C PRO A 75 16.71 2.98 -6.23
N ILE A 76 16.93 1.77 -5.71
CA ILE A 76 15.84 0.95 -5.15
C ILE A 76 15.19 1.61 -3.92
N SER A 77 15.93 2.50 -3.25
CA SER A 77 15.45 3.33 -2.14
C SER A 77 14.35 4.32 -2.52
N ASN A 78 14.08 4.53 -3.81
CA ASN A 78 12.93 5.33 -4.25
C ASN A 78 11.59 4.59 -4.11
N ILE A 79 11.61 3.27 -3.93
CA ILE A 79 10.43 2.50 -3.61
C ILE A 79 10.24 2.59 -2.09
N ASP A 80 9.19 3.30 -1.67
CA ASP A 80 8.87 3.42 -0.26
C ASP A 80 8.42 2.04 0.31
N PRO A 81 8.76 1.71 1.56
CA PRO A 81 8.33 0.50 2.26
C PRO A 81 6.86 0.59 2.72
N ILE A 82 5.95 0.75 1.76
CA ILE A 82 4.53 1.01 1.97
C ILE A 82 3.65 0.00 1.22
N GLY A 83 2.38 -0.03 1.57
CA GLY A 83 1.34 -0.62 0.74
C GLY A 83 0.35 0.44 0.24
N ASN A 84 -0.78 -0.02 -0.27
CA ASN A 84 -1.85 0.83 -0.77
C ASN A 84 -2.83 1.32 0.32
N TYR A 85 -2.55 1.06 1.61
CA TYR A 85 -3.39 1.46 2.75
C TYR A 85 -2.60 1.45 4.08
N PRO A 86 -3.08 2.14 5.14
CA PRO A 86 -3.79 3.39 5.02
C PRO A 86 -2.88 4.40 4.31
N VAL A 87 -3.42 5.02 3.27
CA VAL A 87 -2.70 6.02 2.48
C VAL A 87 -3.64 7.19 2.18
N ILE A 88 -3.19 8.42 2.44
CA ILE A 88 -3.82 9.63 1.91
C ILE A 88 -3.00 10.07 0.70
N VAL A 89 -3.62 10.12 -0.47
CA VAL A 89 -2.96 10.47 -1.73
C VAL A 89 -3.77 11.51 -2.48
N GLY A 90 -3.10 12.43 -3.15
CA GLY A 90 -3.76 13.39 -4.03
C GLY A 90 -4.49 12.68 -5.18
N THR A 91 -5.68 13.15 -5.54
CA THR A 91 -6.53 12.53 -6.57
C THR A 91 -5.81 12.42 -7.91
N GLU A 92 -5.09 13.46 -8.33
CA GLU A 92 -4.32 13.45 -9.59
C GLU A 92 -3.14 12.47 -9.54
N SER A 93 -2.47 12.36 -8.39
CA SER A 93 -1.42 11.35 -8.18
C SER A 93 -2.01 9.94 -8.27
N LEU A 94 -3.17 9.68 -7.67
CA LEU A 94 -3.82 8.38 -7.73
C LEU A 94 -4.24 8.02 -9.17
N LYS A 95 -4.81 8.98 -9.92
CA LYS A 95 -5.12 8.80 -11.36
C LYS A 95 -3.88 8.43 -12.18
N LYS A 96 -2.73 9.02 -11.86
CA LYS A 96 -1.46 8.73 -12.54
C LYS A 96 -0.94 7.33 -12.23
N ILE A 97 -0.99 6.90 -10.96
CA ILE A 97 -0.40 5.62 -10.53
C ILE A 97 -1.31 4.42 -10.78
N ALA A 98 -2.64 4.57 -10.71
CA ALA A 98 -3.57 3.42 -10.72
C ALA A 98 -3.42 2.50 -11.96
N PRO A 99 -3.29 3.00 -13.20
CA PRO A 99 -3.07 2.12 -14.36
C PRO A 99 -1.74 1.36 -14.29
N THR A 100 -0.68 2.01 -13.81
CA THR A 100 0.63 1.36 -13.64
C THR A 100 0.62 0.37 -12.50
N TRP A 101 -0.06 0.69 -11.39
CA TRP A 101 -0.25 -0.22 -10.27
C TRP A 101 -0.92 -1.51 -10.72
N MET A 102 -2.03 -1.43 -11.47
CA MET A 102 -2.69 -2.60 -12.06
C MET A 102 -1.74 -3.41 -12.95
N ASN A 103 -1.04 -2.77 -13.87
CA ASN A 103 -0.14 -3.45 -14.81
C ASN A 103 1.04 -4.12 -14.11
N VAL A 104 1.63 -3.46 -13.11
CA VAL A 104 2.72 -4.02 -12.30
C VAL A 104 2.21 -5.19 -11.46
N SER A 105 1.02 -5.10 -10.86
CA SER A 105 0.41 -6.22 -10.14
C SER A 105 0.22 -7.43 -11.05
N LEU A 106 -0.28 -7.23 -12.28
CA LEU A 106 -0.42 -8.31 -13.26
C LEU A 106 0.93 -8.89 -13.69
N ALA A 107 1.94 -8.04 -13.90
CA ALA A 107 3.28 -8.47 -14.29
C ALA A 107 3.96 -9.29 -13.18
N MET A 108 3.87 -8.82 -11.93
CA MET A 108 4.37 -9.54 -10.77
C MET A 108 3.64 -10.87 -10.58
N LYS A 109 2.31 -10.91 -10.76
CA LYS A 109 1.54 -12.15 -10.63
C LYS A 109 1.88 -13.20 -11.70
N ARG A 110 2.35 -12.76 -12.88
CA ARG A 110 2.78 -13.64 -13.97
C ARG A 110 4.24 -14.08 -13.85
N ASP A 111 5.06 -13.36 -13.09
CA ASP A 111 6.47 -13.72 -12.84
C ASP A 111 6.54 -14.74 -11.68
N PRO A 112 7.00 -15.98 -11.92
CA PRO A 112 6.98 -17.02 -10.89
C PRO A 112 7.83 -16.69 -9.66
N VAL A 113 8.87 -15.87 -9.81
CA VAL A 113 9.71 -15.45 -8.68
C VAL A 113 8.99 -14.39 -7.87
N ALA A 114 8.45 -13.35 -8.52
CA ALA A 114 7.72 -12.30 -7.82
C ALA A 114 6.45 -12.81 -7.14
N ASP A 115 5.67 -13.67 -7.80
CA ASP A 115 4.46 -14.26 -7.20
C ASP A 115 4.79 -15.11 -5.97
N LYS A 116 5.89 -15.87 -6.03
CA LYS A 116 6.35 -16.69 -4.91
C LYS A 116 6.86 -15.84 -3.74
N GLU A 117 7.69 -14.85 -4.02
CA GLU A 117 8.35 -14.03 -2.98
C GLU A 117 7.37 -13.06 -2.31
N PHE A 118 6.46 -12.44 -3.07
CA PHE A 118 5.54 -11.44 -2.52
C PHE A 118 4.17 -12.01 -2.12
N GLY A 119 3.73 -13.11 -2.74
CA GLY A 119 2.50 -13.79 -2.37
C GLY A 119 1.31 -12.85 -2.20
N TRP A 120 0.75 -12.81 -0.99
CA TRP A 120 -0.46 -12.04 -0.67
C TRP A 120 -0.21 -10.52 -0.55
N VAL A 121 1.03 -10.07 -0.36
CA VAL A 121 1.40 -8.62 -0.31
C VAL A 121 1.88 -8.09 -1.66
N LEU A 122 1.79 -8.89 -2.72
CA LEU A 122 2.23 -8.52 -4.07
C LEU A 122 1.66 -7.19 -4.56
N GLU A 123 0.38 -6.95 -4.28
CA GLU A 123 -0.29 -5.70 -4.67
C GLU A 123 0.29 -4.48 -3.95
N MET A 124 0.74 -4.64 -2.70
CA MET A 124 1.38 -3.57 -1.92
C MET A 124 2.73 -3.19 -2.54
N TYR A 125 3.54 -4.19 -2.92
CA TYR A 125 4.77 -3.96 -3.67
C TYR A 125 4.51 -3.28 -5.02
N ALA A 126 3.48 -3.73 -5.75
CA ALA A 126 3.12 -3.12 -7.02
C ALA A 126 2.67 -1.65 -6.86
N TYR A 127 1.96 -1.31 -5.78
CA TYR A 127 1.58 0.06 -5.46
C TYR A 127 2.82 0.93 -5.19
N ALA A 128 3.74 0.45 -4.36
CA ALA A 128 4.98 1.14 -4.05
C ALA A 128 5.85 1.36 -5.31
N VAL A 129 5.97 0.35 -6.18
CA VAL A 129 6.67 0.46 -7.46
C VAL A 129 6.00 1.48 -8.39
N ALA A 130 4.67 1.44 -8.51
CA ALA A 130 3.93 2.40 -9.34
C ALA A 130 4.11 3.84 -8.85
N SER A 131 4.10 4.03 -7.53
CA SER A 131 4.35 5.33 -6.90
C SER A 131 5.75 5.85 -7.24
N ALA A 132 6.77 5.00 -7.09
CA ALA A 132 8.16 5.32 -7.45
C ALA A 132 8.34 5.64 -8.94
N LEU A 133 7.73 4.85 -9.84
CA LEU A 133 7.81 5.06 -11.29
C LEU A 133 7.24 6.41 -11.73
N HIS A 134 6.29 6.94 -10.98
CA HIS A 134 5.58 8.19 -11.28
C HIS A 134 6.04 9.39 -10.43
N ASN A 135 7.09 9.21 -9.61
CA ASN A 135 7.59 10.20 -8.67
C ASN A 135 6.52 10.70 -7.69
N VAL A 136 5.63 9.80 -7.25
CA VAL A 136 4.68 10.06 -6.17
C VAL A 136 5.31 9.59 -4.86
N GLY A 137 5.98 10.52 -4.17
CA GLY A 137 6.62 10.25 -2.88
C GLY A 137 5.64 10.26 -1.71
N ASN A 138 6.05 9.66 -0.58
CA ASN A 138 5.22 9.55 0.61
C ASN A 138 5.94 10.05 1.87
N ILE A 139 5.18 10.67 2.76
CA ILE A 139 5.56 10.92 4.13
C ILE A 139 5.14 9.70 4.95
N LEU A 140 6.10 9.06 5.61
CA LEU A 140 5.89 7.82 6.35
C LEU A 140 5.45 8.10 7.78
N TYR A 141 4.22 7.71 8.11
CA TYR A 141 3.63 7.88 9.44
C TYR A 141 3.55 6.54 10.16
N LYS A 142 4.48 6.30 11.09
CA LYS A 142 4.44 5.13 11.98
C LYS A 142 3.23 5.13 12.92
N ASP A 143 2.71 6.32 13.23
CA ASP A 143 1.56 6.51 14.11
C ASP A 143 0.22 6.61 13.35
N PHE A 144 0.18 6.24 12.05
CA PHE A 144 -1.07 6.30 11.29
C PHE A 144 -2.09 5.28 11.82
N MET A 145 -1.64 4.08 12.14
CA MET A 145 -2.47 2.99 12.65
C MET A 145 -1.75 2.14 13.70
N ILE A 146 -2.53 1.46 14.55
CA ILE A 146 -2.07 0.37 15.40
C ILE A 146 -2.38 -1.00 14.78
N ARG A 147 -1.62 -2.01 15.20
CA ARG A 147 -1.76 -3.40 14.79
C ARG A 147 -1.78 -4.33 16.00
N PRO A 148 -2.97 -4.61 16.55
CA PRO A 148 -3.10 -5.62 17.61
C PRO A 148 -2.67 -7.02 17.12
N PRO A 149 -2.14 -7.89 18.00
CA PRO A 149 -1.88 -7.65 19.42
C PRO A 149 -0.56 -6.94 19.74
N TRP A 150 0.28 -6.62 18.75
CA TRP A 150 1.59 -5.99 18.98
C TRP A 150 1.49 -4.59 19.59
N ASP A 151 0.52 -3.81 19.15
CA ASP A 151 0.19 -2.51 19.74
C ASP A 151 -0.93 -2.68 20.77
N THR A 152 -0.66 -2.36 22.04
CA THR A 152 -1.60 -2.55 23.16
C THR A 152 -2.39 -1.29 23.53
N GLU A 153 -2.02 -0.13 22.99
CA GLU A 153 -2.65 1.16 23.27
C GLU A 153 -2.81 2.01 22.01
N ILE A 154 -3.96 2.69 21.90
CA ILE A 154 -4.29 3.56 20.75
C ILE A 154 -3.41 4.82 20.78
N GLY A 155 -3.15 5.41 21.95
CA GLY A 155 -2.36 6.64 22.09
C GLY A 155 -2.86 7.75 21.18
N ASN A 156 -1.98 8.37 20.39
CA ASN A 156 -2.31 9.43 19.41
C ASN A 156 -2.62 8.92 17.99
N LYS A 157 -2.70 7.59 17.81
CA LYS A 157 -2.90 6.96 16.49
C LYS A 157 -4.38 6.97 16.10
N PHE A 158 -4.65 6.84 14.79
CA PHE A 158 -5.99 7.11 14.26
C PHE A 158 -6.82 5.88 13.91
N ILE A 159 -6.15 4.80 13.50
CA ILE A 159 -6.79 3.60 12.95
C ILE A 159 -6.37 2.38 13.77
N ILE A 160 -7.30 1.47 14.03
CA ILE A 160 -7.01 0.10 14.49
C ILE A 160 -7.14 -0.83 13.28
N HIS A 161 -6.11 -1.60 12.96
CA HIS A 161 -6.10 -2.53 11.83
C HIS A 161 -6.15 -3.99 12.32
N PHE A 162 -7.31 -4.64 12.12
CA PHE A 162 -7.57 -6.02 12.54
C PHE A 162 -7.15 -7.04 11.47
N THR A 163 -5.87 -7.05 11.13
CA THR A 163 -5.35 -7.86 10.02
C THR A 163 -4.87 -9.25 10.41
N TYR A 164 -4.57 -9.45 11.69
CA TYR A 164 -4.05 -10.71 12.19
C TYR A 164 -5.19 -11.55 12.75
N GLY A 165 -5.23 -12.83 12.34
CA GLY A 165 -6.18 -13.79 12.87
C GLY A 165 -6.12 -13.82 14.38
N CYS A 166 -7.27 -13.67 15.04
CA CYS A 166 -7.39 -14.07 16.42
C CYS A 166 -7.43 -15.61 16.45
N ASP A 167 -6.25 -16.24 16.36
CA ASP A 167 -6.15 -17.69 16.44
C ASP A 167 -6.35 -18.11 17.90
N TYR A 168 -7.62 -18.26 18.29
CA TYR A 168 -8.05 -18.63 19.65
C TYR A 168 -7.66 -20.08 20.03
N ASP A 169 -7.19 -20.87 19.08
CA ASP A 169 -6.83 -22.28 19.18
C ASP A 169 -5.31 -22.55 19.12
N MET A 170 -4.47 -21.51 19.00
CA MET A 170 -3.03 -21.69 19.16
C MET A 170 -2.70 -22.02 20.62
N LYS A 171 -2.41 -23.30 20.88
CA LYS A 171 -1.72 -23.72 22.10
C LYS A 171 -0.34 -23.07 22.11
N VAL A 172 -0.17 -22.07 22.96
CA VAL A 172 1.13 -21.48 23.26
C VAL A 172 2.02 -22.60 23.80
N PHE A 173 3.12 -22.90 23.11
CA PHE A 173 4.16 -23.84 23.58
C PHE A 173 5.15 -23.14 24.51
#